data_AF-A0A139A5X4-F1
#
_entry.id   AF-A0A139A5X4-F1
#
_cell.length_a   1.000
_cell.length_b   1.000
_cell.length_c   1.000
_cell.angle_alpha   90.00
_cell.angle_beta   90.00
_cell.angle_gamma   90.00
#
_symmetry.space_group_name_H-M   'P 1'
#
loop_
_entity.id
_entity.type
_entity.pdbx_description
1 polymer ?
#
loop_
_entity_poly.entity_id
_entity_poly.type
_entity_poly.pdbx_seq_one_letter_code
_entity_poly.pdbx_strand_id
1 'polypeptide(L)'
;MFSIYLRRGRDHGHPLFGMYDDLSAYTQRLVKGGIEYRRDASKDERLWTLVSSTLSSDPGNVSSLDEITQALRVVRNACAGVAETQDLVVQKQIHESIINLLRRLSHEAPTELHHLVALQAGAQALSNILTANSHAQDVIFPVLLTNKAASVDAEPGSDNPQSEAHVPESNLLA
;
A
#
# COMPACT_ATOMS: atom_id res chain seq x y z
N MET A 1 8.15 -0.56 -44.65
CA MET A 1 9.20 0.37 -44.20
C MET A 1 8.54 1.48 -43.38
N PHE A 2 8.60 1.43 -42.05
CA PHE A 2 8.20 2.55 -41.20
C PHE A 2 9.44 3.05 -40.46
N SER A 3 9.85 4.27 -40.79
CA SER A 3 10.99 4.96 -40.21
C SER A 3 10.56 5.59 -38.88
N ILE A 4 11.10 5.09 -37.77
CA ILE A 4 10.87 5.62 -36.42
C ILE A 4 11.84 6.79 -36.22
N TYR A 5 11.31 8.02 -36.21
CA TYR A 5 12.05 9.19 -35.75
C TYR A 5 12.21 9.16 -34.23
N LEU A 6 13.35 8.67 -33.76
CA LEU A 6 13.89 8.97 -32.44
C LEU A 6 14.37 10.44 -32.43
N ARG A 7 13.50 11.37 -32.01
CA ARG A 7 13.93 12.75 -31.76
C ARG A 7 14.25 12.92 -30.27
N ARG A 8 15.56 12.88 -29.97
CA ARG A 8 16.17 13.39 -28.74
C ARG A 8 15.73 14.84 -28.54
N GLY A 9 14.90 15.09 -27.53
CA GLY A 9 14.65 16.42 -26.97
C GLY A 9 15.62 16.65 -25.82
N ARG A 10 16.75 17.27 -26.12
CA ARG A 10 17.56 18.02 -25.15
C ARG A 10 17.03 19.47 -25.22
N ASP A 11 17.06 20.15 -24.08
CA ASP A 11 16.79 21.59 -23.87
C ASP A 11 15.37 21.97 -23.39
N HIS A 12 15.25 22.22 -22.08
CA HIS A 12 15.07 23.56 -21.49
C HIS A 12 14.59 23.42 -20.03
N GLY A 13 15.27 24.13 -19.12
CA GLY A 13 14.98 24.16 -17.69
C GLY A 13 13.62 24.76 -17.37
N HIS A 14 12.58 23.94 -17.47
CA HIS A 14 11.31 24.23 -16.81
C HIS A 14 11.42 23.91 -15.32
N PRO A 15 10.84 24.73 -14.43
CA PRO A 15 10.66 24.32 -13.05
C PRO A 15 9.72 23.11 -13.05
N LEU A 16 10.28 21.90 -12.93
CA LEU A 16 9.55 20.63 -13.07
C LEU A 16 8.43 20.44 -12.03
N PHE A 17 8.37 21.30 -11.01
CA PHE A 17 7.59 21.12 -9.78
C PHE A 17 6.73 22.34 -9.38
N GLY A 18 6.26 23.12 -10.35
CA GLY A 18 5.30 24.20 -10.12
C GLY A 18 3.88 23.81 -10.51
N MET A 19 2.96 23.76 -9.53
CA MET A 19 1.49 23.68 -9.67
C MET A 19 0.83 22.33 -9.97
N TYR A 20 1.05 21.28 -9.18
CA TYR A 20 0.28 20.04 -9.36
C TYR A 20 -0.21 19.48 -8.02
N ASP A 21 -1.49 19.74 -7.73
CA ASP A 21 -2.26 19.04 -6.69
C ASP A 21 -2.91 17.74 -7.24
N ASP A 22 -2.59 17.36 -8.49
CA ASP A 22 -3.23 16.23 -9.18
C ASP A 22 -2.26 15.05 -9.39
N LEU A 23 -2.48 13.98 -8.62
CA LEU A 23 -1.75 12.70 -8.70
C LEU A 23 -1.92 12.00 -10.05
N SER A 24 -3.03 12.21 -10.76
CA SER A 24 -3.26 11.65 -12.09
C SER A 24 -2.27 12.22 -13.11
N ALA A 25 -2.07 13.54 -13.09
CA ALA A 25 -1.10 14.21 -13.94
C ALA A 25 0.34 13.74 -13.66
N TYR A 26 0.71 13.56 -12.39
CA TYR A 26 2.02 12.99 -12.01
C TYR A 26 2.19 11.57 -12.53
N THR A 27 1.17 10.73 -12.34
CA THR A 27 1.18 9.34 -12.82
C THR A 27 1.47 9.27 -14.32
N GLN A 28 0.79 10.09 -15.12
CA GLN A 28 1.00 10.11 -16.58
C GLN A 28 2.43 10.52 -16.97
N ARG A 29 3.04 11.46 -16.25
CA ARG A 29 4.42 11.86 -16.50
C ARG A 29 5.42 10.80 -16.10
N LEU A 30 5.22 10.13 -14.97
CA LEU A 30 6.09 9.03 -14.54
C LEU A 30 6.06 7.84 -15.51
N VAL A 31 4.90 7.57 -16.14
CA VAL A 31 4.78 6.54 -17.19
C VAL A 31 5.58 6.93 -18.44
N LYS A 32 5.48 8.20 -18.87
CA LYS A 32 6.18 8.71 -20.06
C LYS A 32 7.66 9.02 -19.81
N GLY A 33 8.02 9.24 -18.55
CA GLY A 33 9.34 9.63 -18.10
C GLY A 33 10.31 8.44 -18.03
N GLY A 34 11.56 8.71 -18.38
CA GLY A 34 12.66 7.77 -18.16
C GLY A 34 13.10 7.72 -16.69
N ILE A 35 14.16 6.95 -16.43
CA ILE A 35 14.76 6.78 -15.09
C ILE A 35 15.14 8.12 -14.46
N GLU A 36 15.65 9.08 -15.23
CA GLU A 36 16.05 10.40 -14.73
C GLU A 36 14.86 11.17 -14.13
N TYR A 37 13.71 11.18 -14.82
CA TYR A 37 12.51 11.85 -14.32
C TYR A 37 11.98 11.19 -13.03
N ARG A 38 12.04 9.86 -12.95
CA ARG A 38 11.67 9.11 -11.74
C ARG A 38 12.60 9.43 -10.57
N ARG A 39 13.91 9.53 -10.83
CA ARG A 39 14.89 9.97 -9.83
C ARG A 39 14.64 11.40 -9.39
N ASP A 40 14.28 12.32 -10.29
CA ASP A 40 13.97 13.69 -9.89
C ASP A 40 12.68 13.79 -9.09
N ALA A 41 11.71 12.90 -9.30
CA ALA A 41 10.50 12.84 -8.48
C ALA A 41 10.80 12.55 -6.99
N SER A 42 11.91 11.86 -6.66
CA SER A 42 12.31 11.66 -5.26
C SER A 42 12.65 12.97 -4.52
N LYS A 43 12.96 14.04 -5.27
CA LYS A 43 13.30 15.35 -4.72
C LYS A 43 12.08 16.25 -4.50
N ASP A 44 10.91 15.84 -4.97
CA ASP A 44 9.67 16.61 -4.84
C ASP A 44 8.97 16.32 -3.51
N GLU A 45 9.31 17.09 -2.48
CA GLU A 45 8.73 16.93 -1.15
C GLU A 45 7.21 17.14 -1.13
N ARG A 46 6.67 17.98 -2.03
CA ARG A 46 5.22 18.24 -2.12
C ARG A 46 4.50 17.00 -2.63
N LEU A 47 5.04 16.36 -3.67
CA LEU A 47 4.51 15.10 -4.17
C LEU A 47 4.42 14.05 -3.07
N TRP A 48 5.51 13.84 -2.31
CA TRP A 48 5.52 12.80 -1.28
C TRP A 48 4.64 13.16 -0.08
N THR A 49 4.49 14.43 0.24
CA THR A 49 3.50 14.89 1.24
C THR A 49 2.07 14.57 0.78
N LEU A 50 1.74 14.86 -0.48
CA LEU A 50 0.43 14.54 -1.06
C LEU A 50 0.17 13.04 -1.07
N VAL A 51 1.15 12.23 -1.54
CA VAL A 51 1.06 10.76 -1.54
C VAL A 51 0.80 10.23 -0.13
N SER A 52 1.58 10.64 0.87
CA SER A 52 1.39 10.20 2.25
C SER A 52 0.02 10.57 2.81
N SER A 53 -0.45 11.79 2.54
CA SER A 53 -1.78 12.27 2.96
C SER A 53 -2.90 11.44 2.32
N THR A 54 -2.83 11.21 1.01
CA THR A 54 -3.84 10.45 0.27
C THR A 54 -3.88 8.99 0.73
N LEU A 55 -2.73 8.34 0.93
CA LEU A 55 -2.69 6.93 1.39
C LEU A 55 -3.17 6.74 2.83
N SER A 56 -3.10 7.80 3.64
CA SER A 56 -3.61 7.81 5.02
C SER A 56 -5.10 8.11 5.11
N SER A 57 -5.74 8.48 4.00
CA SER A 57 -7.16 8.78 3.95
C SER A 57 -8.02 7.52 4.12
N ASP A 58 -9.29 7.74 4.46
CA ASP A 58 -10.29 6.69 4.58
C ASP A 58 -10.76 6.25 3.18
N PRO A 59 -10.67 4.94 2.83
CA PRO A 59 -11.15 4.43 1.55
C PRO A 59 -12.69 4.36 1.44
N GLY A 60 -13.46 4.79 2.44
CA GLY A 60 -14.92 4.59 2.55
C GLY A 60 -15.82 5.13 1.43
N ASN A 61 -15.29 5.70 0.34
CA ASN A 61 -16.04 5.98 -0.88
C ASN A 61 -15.19 5.85 -2.16
N VAL A 62 -15.86 5.74 -3.31
CA VAL A 62 -15.24 5.54 -4.64
C VAL A 62 -14.27 6.66 -5.03
N SER A 63 -14.60 7.92 -4.74
CA SER A 63 -13.72 9.06 -5.07
C SER A 63 -12.40 8.96 -4.30
N SER A 64 -12.46 8.61 -3.02
CA SER A 64 -11.27 8.35 -2.20
C SER A 64 -10.45 7.18 -2.74
N LEU A 65 -11.09 6.10 -3.19
CA LEU A 65 -10.40 4.94 -3.77
C LEU A 65 -9.67 5.27 -5.08
N ASP A 66 -10.25 6.14 -5.91
CA ASP A 66 -9.61 6.57 -7.15
C ASP A 66 -8.36 7.41 -6.87
N GLU A 67 -8.43 8.35 -5.93
CA GLU A 67 -7.28 9.14 -5.50
C GLU A 67 -6.18 8.28 -4.88
N ILE A 68 -6.56 7.37 -3.98
CA ILE A 68 -5.67 6.35 -3.40
C ILE A 68 -5.00 5.54 -4.51
N THR A 69 -5.76 5.10 -5.51
CA THR A 69 -5.24 4.35 -6.65
C THR A 69 -4.20 5.18 -7.43
N GLN A 70 -4.42 6.49 -7.61
CA GLN A 70 -3.41 7.35 -8.24
C GLN A 70 -2.16 7.48 -7.37
N ALA A 71 -2.30 7.66 -6.06
CA ALA A 71 -1.15 7.71 -5.14
C ALA A 71 -0.31 6.43 -5.23
N LEU A 72 -0.95 5.26 -5.23
CA LEU A 72 -0.29 3.97 -5.40
C LEU A 72 0.42 3.85 -6.75
N ARG A 73 -0.17 4.36 -7.83
CA ARG A 73 0.45 4.38 -9.17
C ARG A 73 1.65 5.32 -9.24
N VAL A 74 1.61 6.47 -8.55
CA VAL A 74 2.76 7.35 -8.39
C VAL A 74 3.92 6.58 -7.75
N VAL A 75 3.69 5.97 -6.58
CA VAL A 75 4.71 5.18 -5.87
C VAL A 75 5.26 4.08 -6.78
N ARG A 76 4.39 3.27 -7.38
CA ARG A 76 4.77 2.18 -8.29
C ARG A 76 5.67 2.67 -9.41
N ASN A 77 5.30 3.74 -10.09
CA ASN A 77 6.05 4.21 -11.26
C ASN A 77 7.34 4.92 -10.87
N ALA A 78 7.36 5.66 -9.76
CA ALA A 78 8.54 6.36 -9.27
C ALA A 78 9.61 5.38 -8.76
N CYS A 79 9.22 4.30 -8.08
CA CYS A 79 10.14 3.26 -7.60
C CYS A 79 10.67 2.33 -8.70
N ALA A 80 10.07 2.31 -9.90
CA ALA A 80 10.42 1.34 -10.94
C ALA A 80 11.87 1.52 -11.44
N GLY A 81 12.78 0.71 -10.90
CA GLY A 81 14.20 0.69 -11.25
C GLY A 81 15.02 1.84 -10.66
N VAL A 82 14.56 2.45 -9.56
CA VAL A 82 15.22 3.62 -8.94
C VAL A 82 15.39 3.41 -7.43
N ALA A 83 16.57 2.94 -7.02
CA ALA A 83 16.92 2.65 -5.64
C ALA A 83 16.72 3.85 -4.70
N GLU A 84 17.13 5.04 -5.13
CA GLU A 84 17.02 6.26 -4.35
C GLU A 84 15.57 6.61 -4.00
N THR A 85 14.63 6.27 -4.90
CA THR A 85 13.20 6.51 -4.67
C THR A 85 12.57 5.43 -3.79
N GLN A 86 13.00 4.18 -3.95
CA GLN A 86 12.59 3.08 -3.10
C GLN A 86 13.03 3.34 -1.64
N ASP A 87 14.26 3.77 -1.43
CA ASP A 87 14.80 4.09 -0.10
C ASP A 87 14.07 5.28 0.54
N LEU A 88 13.71 6.30 -0.25
CA LEU A 88 12.89 7.42 0.22
C LEU A 88 11.51 6.94 0.73
N VAL A 89 10.86 6.04 -0.01
CA VAL A 89 9.57 5.45 0.37
C VAL A 89 9.68 4.64 1.66
N VAL A 90 10.81 3.97 1.88
CA VAL A 90 11.12 3.30 3.14
C VAL A 90 11.32 4.31 4.27
N GLN A 91 12.18 5.31 4.06
CA GLN A 91 12.51 6.35 5.04
C GLN A 91 11.28 7.14 5.49
N LYS A 92 10.35 7.45 4.57
CA LYS A 92 9.10 8.16 4.87
C LYS A 92 7.98 7.24 5.36
N GLN A 93 8.25 5.96 5.59
CA GLN A 93 7.27 4.96 6.04
C GLN A 93 6.03 4.82 5.13
N ILE A 94 6.11 5.24 3.87
CA ILE A 94 4.99 5.16 2.92
C ILE A 94 4.60 3.69 2.67
N HIS A 95 5.57 2.77 2.70
CA HIS A 95 5.32 1.35 2.61
C HIS A 95 4.37 0.82 3.70
N GLU A 96 4.44 1.35 4.93
CA GLU A 96 3.55 0.96 6.02
C GLU A 96 2.12 1.42 5.74
N SER A 97 1.94 2.66 5.23
CA SER A 97 0.63 3.17 4.80
C SER A 97 0.02 2.29 3.72
N ILE A 98 0.82 1.83 2.74
CA ILE A 98 0.36 0.91 1.69
C ILE A 98 -0.07 -0.43 2.30
N ILE A 99 0.74 -1.02 3.19
CA ILE A 99 0.42 -2.30 3.83
C ILE A 99 -0.87 -2.19 4.66
N ASN A 100 -1.02 -1.13 5.45
CA ASN A 100 -2.20 -0.90 6.27
C ASN A 100 -3.46 -0.65 5.43
N LEU A 101 -3.33 0.10 4.34
CA LEU A 101 -4.40 0.26 3.35
C LEU A 101 -4.82 -1.09 2.76
N LEU A 102 -3.87 -1.90 2.30
CA LEU A 102 -4.18 -3.21 1.72
C LEU A 102 -4.85 -4.16 2.72
N ARG A 103 -4.46 -4.10 4.00
CA ARG A 103 -5.13 -4.84 5.09
C ARG A 103 -6.58 -4.39 5.27
N ARG A 104 -6.84 -3.07 5.30
CA ARG A 104 -8.21 -2.54 5.41
C ARG A 104 -9.08 -2.99 4.22
N LEU A 105 -8.59 -2.78 3.01
CA LEU A 105 -9.29 -3.13 1.77
C LEU A 105 -9.56 -4.63 1.63
N SER A 106 -8.68 -5.49 2.15
CA SER A 106 -8.88 -6.95 2.09
C SER A 106 -9.91 -7.46 3.10
N HIS A 107 -10.10 -6.77 4.23
CA HIS A 107 -11.10 -7.11 5.24
C HIS A 107 -12.52 -6.69 4.86
N GLU A 108 -12.69 -5.66 4.04
CA GLU A 108 -13.99 -5.12 3.64
C GLU A 108 -14.76 -6.00 2.63
N ALA A 109 -14.23 -7.19 2.28
CA ALA A 109 -14.74 -8.09 1.25
C ALA A 109 -14.95 -7.34 -0.09
N PRO A 110 -13.94 -7.29 -0.99
CA PRO A 110 -13.97 -6.39 -2.15
C PRO A 110 -15.19 -6.65 -3.03
N THR A 111 -16.20 -5.79 -2.92
CA THR A 111 -17.49 -5.91 -3.60
C THR A 111 -17.51 -5.19 -4.94
N GLU A 112 -16.58 -4.24 -5.15
CA GLU A 112 -16.57 -3.35 -6.32
C GLU A 112 -15.21 -3.32 -7.03
N LEU A 113 -15.24 -3.05 -8.34
CA LEU A 113 -14.06 -3.00 -9.20
C LEU A 113 -12.99 -2.04 -8.68
N HIS A 114 -13.38 -0.90 -8.10
CA HIS A 114 -12.45 0.10 -7.56
C HIS A 114 -11.58 -0.46 -6.41
N HIS A 115 -12.15 -1.30 -5.55
CA HIS A 115 -11.42 -1.98 -4.47
C HIS A 115 -10.36 -2.94 -5.05
N LEU A 116 -10.74 -3.74 -6.05
CA LEU A 116 -9.83 -4.67 -6.71
C LEU A 116 -8.69 -3.93 -7.42
N VAL A 117 -8.99 -2.81 -8.08
CA VAL A 117 -7.99 -1.97 -8.74
C VAL A 117 -7.03 -1.35 -7.72
N ALA A 118 -7.53 -0.86 -6.58
CA ALA A 118 -6.70 -0.31 -5.52
C ALA A 118 -5.79 -1.38 -4.89
N LEU A 119 -6.34 -2.58 -4.59
CA LEU A 119 -5.57 -3.73 -4.10
C LEU A 119 -4.46 -4.11 -5.09
N GLN A 120 -4.78 -4.22 -6.37
CA GLN A 120 -3.80 -4.53 -7.42
C GLN A 120 -2.72 -3.45 -7.52
N ALA A 121 -3.10 -2.16 -7.49
CA ALA A 121 -2.16 -1.06 -7.54
C ALA A 121 -1.20 -1.06 -6.35
N GLY A 122 -1.70 -1.36 -5.14
CA GLY A 122 -0.87 -1.42 -3.93
C GLY A 122 0.08 -2.60 -3.93
N ALA A 123 -0.36 -3.79 -4.38
CA ALA A 123 0.52 -4.94 -4.55
C ALA A 123 1.64 -4.66 -5.56
N GLN A 124 1.32 -4.01 -6.69
CA GLN A 124 2.32 -3.60 -7.67
C GLN A 124 3.28 -2.53 -7.14
N ALA A 125 2.78 -1.58 -6.32
CA ALA A 125 3.63 -0.58 -5.68
C ALA A 125 4.65 -1.25 -4.75
N LEU A 126 4.21 -2.14 -3.86
CA LEU A 126 5.11 -2.92 -2.99
C LEU A 126 6.11 -3.75 -3.78
N SER A 127 5.67 -4.42 -4.85
CA SER A 127 6.56 -5.18 -5.72
C SER A 127 7.68 -4.30 -6.30
N ASN A 128 7.36 -3.09 -6.78
CA ASN A 128 8.36 -2.16 -7.31
C ASN A 128 9.24 -1.53 -6.23
N ILE A 129 8.76 -1.36 -5.00
CA ILE A 129 9.58 -0.92 -3.87
C ILE A 129 10.65 -1.97 -3.56
N LEU A 130 10.27 -3.25 -3.58
CA LEU A 130 11.12 -4.37 -3.22
C LEU A 130 12.08 -4.83 -4.33
N THR A 131 11.74 -4.55 -5.60
CA THR A 131 12.49 -5.08 -6.74
C THR A 131 13.91 -4.57 -6.76
N ALA A 132 14.86 -5.51 -6.66
CA ALA A 132 16.30 -5.27 -6.69
C ALA A 132 16.82 -4.29 -5.60
N ASN A 133 16.12 -4.17 -4.46
CA ASN A 133 16.53 -3.34 -3.34
C ASN A 133 16.55 -4.14 -2.04
N SER A 134 17.75 -4.55 -1.61
CA SER A 134 17.94 -5.33 -0.39
C SER A 134 17.57 -4.56 0.87
N HIS A 135 17.84 -3.25 0.92
CA HIS A 135 17.49 -2.43 2.08
C HIS A 135 15.96 -2.40 2.29
N ALA A 136 15.20 -2.17 1.23
CA ALA A 136 13.75 -2.20 1.29
C ALA A 136 13.21 -3.59 1.66
N GLN A 137 13.82 -4.66 1.14
CA GLN A 137 13.46 -6.04 1.50
C GLN A 137 13.68 -6.33 2.98
N ASP A 138 14.82 -5.94 3.55
CA ASP A 138 15.17 -6.13 4.95
C ASP A 138 14.18 -5.44 5.90
N VAL A 139 13.65 -4.27 5.49
CA VAL A 139 12.67 -3.52 6.29
C VAL A 139 11.26 -4.06 6.12
N ILE A 140 10.84 -4.37 4.88
CA ILE A 140 9.43 -4.64 4.55
C ILE A 140 9.05 -6.11 4.73
N PHE A 141 9.94 -7.05 4.37
CA PHE A 141 9.61 -8.48 4.48
C PHE A 141 9.23 -8.92 5.89
N PRO A 142 9.90 -8.45 6.98
CA PRO A 142 9.44 -8.75 8.32
C PRO A 142 7.98 -8.37 8.53
N VAL A 143 7.54 -7.18 8.08
CA VAL A 143 6.16 -6.69 8.25
C VAL A 143 5.14 -7.49 7.43
N LEU A 144 5.52 -7.94 6.23
CA LEU A 144 4.66 -8.74 5.35
C LEU A 144 4.55 -10.20 5.79
N LEU A 145 5.64 -10.77 6.29
CA LEU A 145 5.75 -12.21 6.58
C LEU A 145 5.48 -12.54 8.05
N THR A 146 5.67 -11.61 8.97
CA THR A 146 5.15 -11.80 10.33
C THR A 146 3.65 -11.60 10.31
N ASN A 147 2.93 -12.71 10.28
CA ASN A 147 1.64 -12.79 10.91
C ASN A 147 1.85 -12.53 12.40
N LYS A 148 1.87 -11.25 12.80
CA LYS A 148 1.11 -10.89 14.00
C LYS A 148 -0.37 -11.10 13.62
N ALA A 149 -0.74 -12.37 13.46
CA ALA A 149 -2.09 -12.81 13.73
C ALA A 149 -2.41 -12.16 15.06
N ALA A 150 -3.53 -11.44 15.09
CA ALA A 150 -4.12 -10.96 16.31
C ALA A 150 -3.85 -12.01 17.39
N SER A 151 -3.03 -11.65 18.39
CA SER A 151 -3.14 -12.24 19.70
C SER A 151 -4.55 -11.87 20.15
N VAL A 152 -5.51 -12.66 19.67
CA VAL A 152 -6.79 -12.82 20.33
C VAL A 152 -6.39 -13.15 21.76
N ASP A 153 -6.77 -12.28 22.66
CA ASP A 153 -6.73 -12.52 24.08
C ASP A 153 -7.34 -13.91 24.31
N ALA A 154 -6.48 -14.91 24.46
CA ALA A 154 -6.83 -16.12 25.14
C ALA A 154 -6.97 -15.68 26.59
N GLU A 155 -8.18 -15.22 26.94
CA GLU A 155 -8.54 -15.09 28.34
C GLU A 155 -8.20 -16.41 29.02
N PRO A 156 -7.41 -16.40 30.10
CA PRO A 156 -7.19 -17.60 30.88
C PRO A 156 -8.56 -18.02 31.41
N GLY A 157 -9.00 -19.21 31.00
CA GLY A 157 -10.27 -19.79 31.41
C GLY A 157 -10.47 -19.61 32.92
N SER A 158 -11.51 -18.86 33.28
CA SER A 158 -11.99 -18.78 34.64
C SER A 158 -12.43 -20.18 35.07
N ASP A 159 -11.69 -20.77 36.00
CA ASP A 159 -12.14 -21.92 36.77
C ASP A 159 -13.51 -21.59 37.37
N ASN A 160 -14.53 -22.30 36.91
CA ASN A 160 -15.88 -22.25 37.50
C ASN A 160 -16.11 -23.59 38.22
N PRO A 161 -15.91 -23.69 39.54
CA PRO A 161 -16.18 -24.90 40.28
C PRO A 161 -17.58 -24.81 40.87
N GLN A 162 -18.61 -25.22 40.12
CA GLN A 162 -19.90 -25.57 40.72
C GLN A 162 -20.82 -26.29 39.72
N SER A 163 -20.83 -27.62 39.81
CA SER A 163 -21.96 -28.44 39.38
C SER A 163 -21.97 -29.69 40.26
N GLU A 164 -22.53 -29.53 41.46
CA GLU A 164 -22.95 -30.67 42.27
C GLU A 164 -24.09 -31.37 41.53
N ALA A 165 -23.83 -32.62 41.14
CA ALA A 165 -24.84 -33.52 40.62
C ALA A 165 -25.81 -33.90 41.76
N HIS A 166 -26.99 -33.30 41.76
CA HIS A 166 -28.09 -33.74 42.61
C HIS A 166 -28.71 -35.01 42.01
N VAL A 167 -28.52 -36.13 42.71
CA VAL A 167 -29.14 -37.43 42.42
C VAL A 167 -30.56 -37.43 42.99
N PRO A 168 -31.63 -37.66 42.20
CA PRO A 168 -32.93 -38.01 42.75
C PRO A 168 -33.02 -39.53 42.94
N GLU A 169 -33.27 -39.92 44.17
CA GLU A 169 -33.58 -41.28 44.60
C GLU A 169 -34.86 -41.83 43.95
N SER A 170 -34.71 -43.03 43.41
CA SER A 170 -35.66 -44.17 43.39
C SER A 170 -37.17 -43.89 43.41
N ASN A 171 -37.83 -44.28 42.32
CA ASN A 171 -39.16 -44.89 42.37
C ASN A 171 -39.35 -45.80 41.15
N LEU A 172 -39.49 -47.11 41.39
CA LEU A 172 -40.18 -48.16 40.59
C LEU A 172 -39.66 -49.53 41.11
N LEU A 173 -40.34 -50.12 42.10
CA LEU A 173 -41.34 -51.19 41.93
C LEU A 173 -40.77 -52.47 41.29
N ALA A 174 -40.39 -53.42 42.16
CA ALA A 174 -40.69 -54.85 42.06
C ALA A 174 -40.64 -55.45 43.48
#